data_AF-A0A9E6VU58-F1
#
_entry.id   AF-A0A9E6VU58-F1
#
_cell.length_a   1.000
_cell.length_b   1.000
_cell.length_c   1.000
_cell.angle_alpha   90.00
_cell.angle_beta   90.00
_cell.angle_gamma   90.00
#
_symmetry.space_group_name_H-M   'P 1'
#
loop_
_entity.id
_entity.type
_entity.pdbx_description
1 polymer ?
#
loop_
_entity_poly.entity_id
_entity_poly.type
_entity_poly.pdbx_seq_one_letter_code
_entity_poly.pdbx_strand_id
1 'polypeptide(L)'
;MLFCTAIYLAKRFSERFGLDKTAVLEKLYRQALPNRFLAGFAKFIYQNQEDVFLNKLITDSFRAFFDVHICRYDRCNEYAFNCTGSIGFYFSNLLRRVAEEKGMPIGTITETPIAGLALYHFGE
;
A
#
# COMPACT_ATOMS: atom_id res chain seq x y z
N MET A 1 -18.02 -15.16 -11.35
CA MET A 1 -17.36 -13.88 -11.72
C MET A 1 -15.93 -13.77 -11.18
N LEU A 2 -15.68 -14.04 -9.88
CA LEU A 2 -14.34 -14.00 -9.25
C LEU A 2 -13.25 -14.87 -9.92
N PHE A 3 -13.59 -16.03 -10.46
CA PHE A 3 -12.60 -16.89 -11.14
C PHE A 3 -12.07 -16.29 -12.45
N CYS A 4 -12.87 -15.48 -13.15
CA CYS A 4 -12.48 -14.90 -14.45
C CYS A 4 -11.52 -13.72 -14.27
N THR A 5 -11.71 -12.90 -13.22
CA THR A 5 -10.84 -11.76 -12.91
C THR A 5 -9.46 -12.21 -12.45
N ALA A 6 -9.37 -13.28 -11.65
CA ALA A 6 -8.10 -13.85 -11.21
C ALA A 6 -7.22 -14.34 -12.38
N ILE A 7 -7.83 -15.04 -13.36
CA ILE A 7 -7.12 -15.53 -14.56
C ILE A 7 -6.62 -14.34 -15.40
N TYR A 8 -7.44 -13.30 -15.55
CA TYR A 8 -7.08 -12.09 -16.29
C TYR A 8 -5.90 -11.33 -15.64
N LEU A 9 -5.95 -11.12 -14.32
CA LEU A 9 -4.86 -10.46 -13.58
C LEU A 9 -3.56 -11.26 -13.65
N ALA A 10 -3.62 -12.58 -13.49
CA ALA A 10 -2.45 -13.44 -13.60
C ALA A 10 -1.78 -13.35 -14.98
N LYS A 11 -2.58 -13.36 -16.06
CA LYS A 11 -2.09 -13.19 -17.42
C LYS A 11 -1.41 -11.83 -17.59
N ARG A 12 -2.05 -10.73 -17.20
CA ARG A 12 -1.46 -9.37 -17.28
C ARG A 12 -0.19 -9.21 -16.47
N PHE A 13 -0.12 -9.83 -15.29
CA PHE A 13 1.07 -9.82 -14.46
C PHE A 13 2.23 -10.56 -15.16
N SER A 14 1.96 -11.76 -15.69
CA SER A 14 2.95 -12.55 -16.42
C SER A 14 3.44 -11.83 -17.67
N GLU A 15 2.55 -11.24 -18.46
CA GLU A 15 2.91 -10.49 -19.69
C GLU A 15 3.78 -9.27 -19.37
N ARG A 16 3.50 -8.57 -18.28
CA ARG A 16 4.26 -7.38 -17.90
C ARG A 16 5.64 -7.68 -17.36
N PHE A 17 5.75 -8.70 -16.51
CA PHE A 17 6.98 -8.94 -15.76
C PHE A 17 7.81 -10.10 -16.32
N GLY A 18 7.25 -10.91 -17.22
CA GLY A 18 7.92 -12.10 -17.76
C GLY A 18 8.31 -13.10 -16.67
N LEU A 19 7.54 -13.15 -15.59
CA LEU A 19 7.84 -13.95 -14.40
C LEU A 19 6.97 -15.20 -14.36
N ASP A 20 7.61 -16.34 -14.20
CA ASP A 20 6.95 -17.56 -13.75
C ASP A 20 7.16 -17.77 -12.24
N LYS A 21 6.53 -18.82 -11.71
CA LYS A 21 6.61 -19.16 -10.28
C LYS A 21 8.05 -19.41 -9.83
N THR A 22 8.86 -20.09 -10.65
CA THR A 22 10.25 -20.42 -10.32
C THR A 22 11.10 -19.17 -10.22
N ALA A 23 10.97 -18.25 -11.19
CA ALA A 23 11.67 -16.98 -11.23
C ALA A 23 11.29 -16.08 -10.03
N VAL A 24 10.03 -16.08 -9.61
CA VAL A 24 9.60 -15.35 -8.41
C VAL A 24 10.25 -15.92 -7.16
N LEU A 25 10.26 -17.25 -7.00
CA LEU A 25 10.87 -17.90 -5.82
C LEU A 25 12.39 -17.67 -5.77
N GLU A 26 13.07 -17.74 -6.91
CA GLU A 26 14.51 -17.45 -7.00
C GLU A 26 14.80 -16.01 -6.55
N LYS A 27 14.04 -15.03 -7.07
CA LYS A 27 14.19 -13.62 -6.69
C LYS A 27 13.85 -13.36 -5.23
N LEU A 28 12.90 -14.09 -4.66
CA LEU A 28 12.45 -13.89 -3.29
C LEU A 28 13.42 -14.47 -2.25
N TYR A 29 13.99 -15.64 -2.54
CA TYR A 29 14.74 -16.42 -1.54
C TYR A 29 16.25 -16.45 -1.80
N ARG A 30 16.72 -16.13 -3.01
CA ARG A 30 18.13 -16.34 -3.41
C ARG A 30 18.81 -15.10 -3.99
N GLN A 31 18.11 -13.98 -4.12
CA GLN A 31 18.68 -12.73 -4.59
C GLN A 31 18.68 -11.65 -3.51
N ALA A 32 19.54 -10.65 -3.69
CA ALA A 32 19.61 -9.50 -2.79
C ALA A 32 18.35 -8.63 -2.90
N LEU A 33 17.99 -7.97 -1.80
CA LEU A 33 16.89 -6.99 -1.71
C LEU A 33 15.51 -7.54 -2.13
N PRO A 34 15.05 -8.69 -1.59
CA PRO A 34 13.76 -9.29 -1.95
C PRO A 34 12.57 -8.37 -1.64
N ASN A 35 12.68 -7.58 -0.58
CA ASN A 35 11.71 -6.53 -0.22
C ASN A 35 11.55 -5.49 -1.34
N ARG A 36 12.65 -5.03 -1.94
CA ARG A 36 12.61 -4.06 -3.06
C ARG A 36 12.01 -4.69 -4.31
N PHE A 37 12.31 -5.96 -4.58
CA PHE A 37 11.70 -6.70 -5.67
C PHE A 37 10.16 -6.76 -5.52
N LEU A 38 9.66 -7.16 -4.35
CA LEU A 38 8.23 -7.21 -4.07
C LEU A 38 7.58 -5.81 -4.13
N ALA A 39 8.23 -4.79 -3.57
CA ALA A 39 7.73 -3.42 -3.62
C ALA A 39 7.59 -2.90 -5.06
N GLY A 40 8.38 -3.41 -6.01
CA GLY A 40 8.26 -3.09 -7.43
C GLY A 40 6.89 -3.44 -8.04
N PHE A 41 6.14 -4.37 -7.43
CA PHE A 41 4.81 -4.74 -7.89
C PHE A 41 3.71 -3.75 -7.47
N ALA A 42 3.98 -2.84 -6.54
CA ALA A 42 2.99 -1.86 -6.07
C ALA A 42 2.40 -1.02 -7.21
N LYS A 43 3.21 -0.67 -8.23
CA LYS A 43 2.72 0.07 -9.41
C LYS A 43 1.72 -0.74 -10.24
N PHE A 44 1.92 -2.05 -10.36
CA PHE A 44 0.96 -2.93 -11.03
C PHE A 44 -0.35 -3.01 -10.23
N ILE A 45 -0.25 -3.14 -8.91
CA ILE A 45 -1.41 -3.17 -8.02
C ILE A 45 -2.21 -1.87 -8.14
N TYR A 46 -1.55 -0.71 -8.10
CA TYR A 46 -2.20 0.60 -8.26
C TYR A 46 -2.96 0.73 -9.60
N GLN A 47 -2.36 0.29 -10.70
CA GLN A 47 -2.98 0.36 -12.03
C GLN A 47 -4.17 -0.59 -12.22
N ASN A 48 -4.38 -1.53 -11.30
CA ASN A 48 -5.48 -2.49 -11.34
C ASN A 48 -6.29 -2.48 -10.03
N GLN A 49 -6.22 -1.40 -9.24
CA GLN A 49 -6.81 -1.32 -7.89
C GLN A 49 -8.35 -1.36 -7.86
N GLU A 50 -9.00 -1.18 -9.01
CA GLU A 50 -10.44 -1.31 -9.19
C GLU A 50 -10.89 -2.77 -9.25
N ASP A 51 -9.96 -3.70 -9.53
CA ASP A 51 -10.26 -5.12 -9.44
C ASP A 51 -10.60 -5.50 -7.98
N VAL A 52 -11.69 -6.24 -7.82
CA VAL A 52 -12.25 -6.60 -6.51
C VAL A 52 -11.22 -7.35 -5.64
N PHE A 53 -10.41 -8.23 -6.21
CA PHE A 53 -9.39 -8.97 -5.47
C PHE A 53 -8.27 -8.04 -4.99
N LEU A 54 -7.73 -7.19 -5.87
CA LEU A 54 -6.65 -6.26 -5.50
C LEU A 54 -7.13 -5.20 -4.53
N ASN A 55 -8.33 -4.66 -4.73
CA ASN A 55 -8.95 -3.71 -3.80
C ASN A 55 -9.06 -4.29 -2.38
N LYS A 56 -9.56 -5.53 -2.29
CA LYS A 56 -9.66 -6.26 -1.03
C LYS A 56 -8.29 -6.49 -0.40
N LEU A 57 -7.32 -6.94 -1.19
CA LEU A 57 -5.94 -7.19 -0.74
C LEU A 57 -5.31 -5.94 -0.11
N ILE A 58 -5.44 -4.77 -0.76
CA ILE A 58 -4.91 -3.50 -0.24
C ILE A 58 -5.63 -3.11 1.04
N THR A 59 -6.97 -3.18 1.05
CA THR A 59 -7.79 -2.80 2.21
C THR A 59 -7.49 -3.67 3.43
N ASP A 60 -7.41 -4.99 3.25
CA ASP A 60 -7.07 -5.92 4.32
C ASP A 60 -5.64 -5.69 4.84
N SER A 61 -4.70 -5.39 3.94
CA SER A 61 -3.32 -5.07 4.33
C SER A 61 -3.25 -3.81 5.19
N PHE A 62 -4.01 -2.76 4.86
CA PHE A 62 -4.11 -1.58 5.72
C PHE A 62 -4.80 -1.88 7.04
N ARG A 63 -5.88 -2.67 7.06
CA ARG A 63 -6.52 -3.07 8.34
C ARG A 63 -5.53 -3.78 9.24
N ALA A 64 -4.78 -4.74 8.70
CA ALA A 64 -3.73 -5.44 9.42
C ALA A 64 -2.64 -4.47 9.92
N PHE A 65 -2.23 -3.50 9.11
CA PHE A 65 -1.27 -2.47 9.52
C PHE A 65 -1.78 -1.67 10.73
N PHE A 66 -3.04 -1.22 10.71
CA PHE A 66 -3.63 -0.53 11.86
C PHE A 66 -3.72 -1.44 13.09
N ASP A 67 -4.23 -2.66 12.94
CA ASP A 67 -4.44 -3.59 14.05
C ASP A 67 -3.14 -4.04 14.74
N VAL A 68 -2.08 -4.22 13.95
CA VAL A 68 -0.80 -4.71 14.44
C VAL A 68 0.08 -3.57 14.94
N HIS A 69 0.04 -2.39 14.31
CA HIS A 69 0.99 -1.32 14.61
C HIS A 69 0.36 -0.09 15.25
N ILE A 70 -0.78 0.40 14.75
CA ILE A 70 -1.29 1.73 15.14
C ILE A 70 -2.22 1.64 16.36
N CYS A 71 -3.22 0.76 16.30
CA CYS A 71 -4.23 0.63 17.36
C CYS A 71 -3.70 -0.02 18.65
N ARG A 72 -2.41 -0.40 18.67
CA ARG A 72 -1.72 -0.90 19.87
C ARG A 72 -1.25 0.23 20.79
N TYR A 73 -1.20 1.46 20.31
CA TYR A 73 -0.87 2.61 21.14
C TYR A 73 -2.12 3.09 21.90
N ASP A 74 -1.94 3.35 23.20
CA ASP A 74 -2.99 3.91 24.04
C ASP A 74 -3.48 5.24 23.47
N ARG A 75 -4.80 5.43 23.49
CA ARG A 75 -5.46 6.65 23.01
C ARG A 75 -5.13 6.99 21.55
N CYS A 76 -4.79 6.02 20.72
CA CYS A 76 -4.53 6.24 19.29
C CYS A 76 -5.65 7.03 18.59
N ASN A 77 -6.90 6.83 18.97
CA ASN A 77 -8.07 7.53 18.39
C ASN A 77 -8.17 9.02 18.78
N GLU A 78 -7.41 9.49 19.77
CA GLU A 78 -7.34 10.93 20.12
C GLU A 78 -6.43 11.71 19.17
N TYR A 79 -5.62 11.02 18.37
CA TYR A 79 -4.64 11.63 17.47
C TYR A 79 -5.01 11.43 16.01
N ALA A 80 -4.71 12.43 15.19
CA ALA A 80 -4.84 12.31 13.75
C ALA A 80 -3.76 11.38 13.18
N PHE A 81 -4.16 10.42 12.35
CA PHE A 81 -3.25 9.57 11.60
C PHE A 81 -2.63 10.35 10.45
N ASN A 82 -1.31 10.48 10.47
CA ASN A 82 -0.52 11.11 9.42
C ASN A 82 0.32 10.04 8.72
N CYS A 83 0.53 10.17 7.41
CA CYS A 83 1.29 9.20 6.63
C CYS A 83 2.20 9.90 5.61
N THR A 84 3.44 9.43 5.50
CA THR A 84 4.36 9.85 4.44
C THR A 84 4.93 8.63 3.75
N GLY A 85 4.93 8.66 2.42
CA GLY A 85 5.48 7.61 1.58
C GLY A 85 4.56 7.24 0.43
N SER A 86 5.15 6.67 -0.61
CA SER A 86 4.46 6.36 -1.87
C SER A 86 3.23 5.48 -1.69
N ILE A 87 3.31 4.39 -0.92
CA ILE A 87 2.17 3.49 -0.70
C ILE A 87 0.98 4.23 -0.05
N GLY A 88 1.23 4.96 1.04
CA GLY A 88 0.17 5.70 1.72
C GLY A 88 -0.45 6.80 0.84
N PHE A 89 0.37 7.44 0.01
CA PHE A 89 -0.07 8.49 -0.90
C PHE A 89 -0.91 7.96 -2.06
N TYR A 90 -0.39 6.99 -2.83
CA TYR A 90 -1.08 6.45 -4.01
C TYR A 90 -2.35 5.68 -3.63
N PHE A 91 -2.38 4.99 -2.48
CA PHE A 91 -3.57 4.27 -2.01
C PHE A 91 -4.34 5.05 -0.93
N SER A 92 -4.20 6.37 -0.90
CA SER A 92 -4.75 7.23 0.15
C SER A 92 -6.26 7.09 0.33
N ASN A 93 -7.02 6.86 -0.75
CA ASN A 93 -8.47 6.64 -0.67
C ASN A 93 -8.83 5.43 0.21
N LEU A 94 -8.13 4.31 0.02
CA LEU A 94 -8.35 3.09 0.82
C LEU A 94 -7.79 3.24 2.22
N LEU A 95 -6.63 3.90 2.35
CA LEU A 95 -6.02 4.18 3.65
C LEU A 95 -6.91 5.06 4.54
N ARG A 96 -7.51 6.12 3.97
CA ARG A 96 -8.46 7.01 4.66
C ARG A 96 -9.68 6.24 5.16
N ARG A 97 -10.29 5.44 4.27
CA ARG A 97 -11.41 4.58 4.62
C ARG A 97 -11.08 3.66 5.80
N VAL A 98 -9.91 3.00 5.77
CA VAL A 98 -9.51 2.10 6.86
C VAL A 98 -9.25 2.87 8.16
N ALA A 99 -8.65 4.05 8.13
CA ALA A 99 -8.47 4.86 9.33
C ALA A 99 -9.81 5.29 9.94
N GLU A 100 -10.77 5.70 9.11
CA GLU A 100 -12.15 6.01 9.53
C GLU A 100 -12.82 4.79 10.16
N GLU A 101 -12.69 3.59 9.54
CA GLU A 101 -13.16 2.31 10.10
C GLU A 101 -12.54 2.02 11.48
N LYS A 102 -11.33 2.51 11.75
CA LYS A 102 -10.62 2.35 13.04
C LYS A 102 -10.91 3.49 14.03
N GLY A 103 -11.73 4.47 13.66
CA GLY A 103 -12.07 5.61 14.52
C GLY A 103 -10.94 6.62 14.68
N MET A 104 -10.00 6.67 13.74
CA MET A 104 -8.89 7.62 13.76
C MET A 104 -9.12 8.75 12.76
N PRO A 105 -9.10 10.03 13.20
CA PRO A 105 -9.11 11.16 12.29
C PRO A 105 -7.93 11.09 11.31
N ILE A 106 -8.11 11.50 10.07
CA ILE A 106 -7.00 11.59 9.11
C ILE A 106 -6.38 13.00 9.15
N GLY A 107 -5.05 13.05 9.31
CA GLY A 107 -4.24 14.24 9.11
C GLY A 107 -3.65 14.30 7.70
N THR A 108 -2.36 14.62 7.64
CA THR A 108 -1.62 14.83 6.39
C THR A 108 -1.18 13.49 5.79
N ILE A 109 -1.41 13.31 4.49
CA ILE A 109 -0.86 12.22 3.70
C ILE A 109 0.02 12.80 2.59
N THR A 110 1.32 12.53 2.61
CA THR A 110 2.29 13.07 1.62
C THR A 110 3.06 11.96 0.92
N GLU A 111 3.47 12.19 -0.33
CA GLU A 111 4.32 11.24 -1.07
C GLU A 111 5.76 11.26 -0.52
N THR A 112 6.31 12.45 -0.29
CA THR A 112 7.64 12.68 0.24
C THR A 112 7.60 13.75 1.32
N PRO A 113 8.51 13.72 2.32
CA PRO A 113 8.49 14.69 3.41
C PRO A 113 9.01 16.07 2.99
N ILE A 114 9.72 16.17 1.86
CA ILE A 114 10.47 17.39 1.49
C ILE A 114 9.57 18.62 1.37
N ALA A 115 8.36 18.48 0.84
CA ALA A 115 7.42 19.58 0.71
C ALA A 115 6.98 20.10 2.09
N GLY A 116 6.72 19.21 3.04
CA GLY A 116 6.36 19.59 4.41
C GLY A 116 7.53 20.23 5.17
N LEU A 117 8.75 19.71 4.97
CA LEU A 117 9.96 20.29 5.57
C LEU A 117 10.26 21.68 4.99
N ALA A 118 10.12 21.84 3.67
CA ALA A 118 10.31 23.14 3.03
C ALA A 118 9.29 24.16 3.55
N LEU A 119 8.00 23.78 3.67
CA LEU A 119 6.98 24.65 4.24
C LEU A 119 7.29 25.06 5.67
N TYR A 120 7.76 24.13 6.51
CA TYR A 120 8.10 24.42 7.91
C TYR A 120 9.29 25.39 8.06
N HIS A 121 10.27 25.33 7.16
CA HIS A 121 11.49 26.15 7.26
C HIS A 121 11.45 27.45 6.45
N PHE A 122 10.66 27.50 5.37
CA PHE A 122 10.61 28.62 4.43
C PHE A 122 9.22 29.28 4.32
N GLY A 123 8.19 28.70 4.94
CA GLY A 123 6.86 29.30 5.02
C GLY A 123 6.74 30.21 6.23
N GLU A 124 6.41 31.48 6.00
CA GLU A 124 5.65 32.30 6.97
C GLU A 124 4.20 31.81 7.03
#